data_AF-A0A1T4Z8M8-F1
#
_entry.id   AF-A0A1T4Z8M8-F1
#
_cell.length_a   1.000
_cell.length_b   1.000
_cell.length_c   1.000
_cell.angle_alpha   90.00
_cell.angle_beta   90.00
_cell.angle_gamma   90.00
#
_symmetry.space_group_name_H-M   'P 1'
#
loop_
_entity.id
_entity.type
_entity.pdbx_description
1 polymer ?
#
loop_
_entity_poly.entity_id
_entity_poly.type
_entity_poly.pdbx_seq_one_letter_code
_entity_poly.pdbx_strand_id
1 'polypeptide(L)' 'MPNLGATEILIILGIVILLFGGRKLPELARGSGRALRIFKSEIRESEQEEKQAETPRSIDPAATERRDDPTR' A
#
# COMPACT_ATOMS: atom_id res chain seq x y z
N MET A 1 30.98 1.77 -23.46
CA MET A 1 29.97 2.35 -22.54
C MET A 1 30.37 1.92 -21.13
N PRO A 2 30.47 2.84 -20.16
CA PRO A 2 30.77 2.46 -18.77
C PRO A 2 29.64 1.56 -18.28
N ASN A 3 29.97 0.29 -18.05
CA ASN A 3 29.02 -0.69 -17.56
C ASN A 3 28.96 -0.48 -16.05
N LEU A 4 27.86 0.07 -15.55
CA LEU A 4 27.54 0.11 -14.13
C LEU A 4 27.30 -1.33 -13.65
N GLY A 5 28.39 -2.07 -13.48
CA GLY A 5 28.38 -3.44 -13.00
C GLY A 5 28.23 -3.49 -11.48
N ALA A 6 28.01 -4.69 -10.97
CA ALA A 6 27.92 -4.94 -9.52
C ALA A 6 29.14 -4.40 -8.76
N THR A 7 30.34 -4.43 -9.38
CA THR A 7 31.58 -3.92 -8.81
C THR A 7 31.56 -2.40 -8.63
N GLU A 8 31.16 -1.63 -9.65
CA GLU A 8 31.04 -0.16 -9.54
C GLU A 8 30.07 0.24 -8.43
N ILE A 9 28.92 -0.44 -8.35
CA ILE A 9 27.91 -0.19 -7.32
C ILE A 9 28.47 -0.45 -5.93
N LEU A 10 29.23 -1.54 -5.74
CA LEU A 10 29.89 -1.85 -4.46
C LEU A 10 30.92 -0.77 -4.06
N ILE A 11 31.71 -0.26 -5.01
CA ILE A 11 32.68 0.80 -4.75
C ILE A 11 31.97 2.09 -4.33
N ILE A 12 30.94 2.50 -5.06
CA ILE A 12 30.14 3.69 -4.73
C ILE A 12 29.50 3.54 -3.35
N LEU A 13 28.91 2.38 -3.05
CA LEU A 13 28.34 2.08 -1.75
C LEU A 13 29.38 2.15 -0.64
N GLY A 14 30.60 1.65 -0.88
CA GLY A 14 31.73 1.75 0.03
C GLY A 14 32.10 3.21 0.33
N ILE A 15 32.19 4.06 -0.70
CA ILE A 15 32.47 5.51 -0.54
C ILE A 15 31.37 6.18 0.28
N VAL A 16 30.10 5.92 -0.02
CA VAL A 16 28.96 6.46 0.72
C VAL A 16 29.02 6.03 2.19
N ILE A 17 29.32 4.76 2.48
CA ILE A 17 29.50 4.27 3.85
C ILE A 17 30.68 4.95 4.55
N LEU A 18 31.77 5.26 3.84
CA LEU A 18 32.92 5.95 4.41
C LEU A 18 32.59 7.41 4.78
N LEU A 19 31.84 8.11 3.93
CA LEU A 19 31.45 9.52 4.14
C LEU A 19 30.39 9.67 5.24
N PHE A 20 29.36 8.83 5.22
CA PHE A 20 28.23 8.91 6.14
C PHE A 20 28.43 8.07 7.40
N GLY A 21 29.32 7.08 7.36
CA GLY A 21 29.51 6.07 8.41
C GLY A 21 28.52 4.91 8.27
N GLY A 22 28.99 3.69 8.52
CA GLY A 22 28.17 2.46 8.39
C GLY A 22 26.92 2.39 9.27
N ARG A 23 26.79 3.27 10.27
CA ARG A 23 25.61 3.35 11.14
C ARG A 23 24.52 4.30 10.61
N LYS A 24 24.87 5.34 9.84
CA LYS A 24 23.91 6.35 9.37
C LYS A 24 23.02 5.86 8.23
N LEU A 25 23.58 5.09 7.28
CA LEU A 25 22.80 4.51 6.18
C LEU A 25 21.62 3.64 6.66
N PRO A 26 21.83 2.64 7.53
CA PRO A 26 20.73 1.80 8.02
C PRO A 26 19.77 2.57 8.94
N GLU A 27 20.25 3.59 9.65
CA GLU A 27 19.42 4.46 10.48
C GLU A 27 18.45 5.31 9.63
N LEU A 28 18.96 5.94 8.57
CA LEU A 28 18.16 6.67 7.59
C LEU A 28 17.18 5.74 6.86
N ALA A 29 17.63 4.56 6.42
CA ALA A 29 16.77 3.58 5.77
C ALA A 29 15.64 3.08 6.70
N ARG A 30 15.91 2.89 7.99
CA ARG A 30 14.87 2.52 8.98
C ARG A 30 13.87 3.65 9.20
N GLY A 31 14.31 4.90 9.25
CA GLY A 31 13.43 6.07 9.35
C GLY A 31 12.51 6.21 8.14
N SER A 32 13.12 6.29 6.94
CA SER A 32 12.38 6.42 5.68
C SER A 32 11.50 5.22 5.39
N GLY A 33 11.98 4.00 5.65
CA GLY A 33 11.22 2.77 5.41
C GLY A 33 9.94 2.68 6.23
N ARG A 34 9.93 3.20 7.47
CA ARG A 34 8.70 3.31 8.28
C ARG A 34 7.71 4.30 7.68
N ALA A 35 8.18 5.47 7.24
CA ALA A 35 7.34 6.48 6.59
C ALA A 35 6.72 5.94 5.28
N LEU A 36 7.53 5.32 4.42
CA LEU A 36 7.04 4.69 3.19
C LEU A 36 6.06 3.55 3.48
N ARG A 37 6.28 2.77 4.54
CA ARG A 37 5.38 1.67 4.92
C ARG A 37 4.00 2.20 5.30
N ILE A 38 3.93 3.21 6.16
CA ILE A 38 2.67 3.83 6.61
C ILE A 38 1.91 4.39 5.40
N PHE A 39 2.59 5.18 4.57
CA PHE A 39 2.03 5.74 3.34
C PHE A 39 1.50 4.66 2.39
N LYS A 40 2.24 3.55 2.23
CA LYS A 40 1.81 2.42 1.38
C LYS A 40 0.58 1.71 1.93
N SER A 41 0.46 1.57 3.25
CA SER A 41 -0.72 0.96 3.89
C SER A 41 -1.95 1.85 3.75
N GLU A 42 -1.83 3.16 3.99
CA GLU A 42 -2.96 4.09 3.84
C GLU A 42 -3.49 4.10 2.40
N ILE A 43 -2.59 4.18 1.40
CA ILE A 43 -3.00 4.12 -0.01
C ILE A 43 -3.73 2.81 -0.34
N ARG A 44 -3.24 1.68 0.17
CA ARG A 44 -3.84 0.37 -0.09
C ARG A 44 -5.21 0.22 0.56
N GLU A 45 -5.42 0.82 1.72
CA GLU A 45 -6.69 0.82 2.43
C GLU A 45 -7.73 1.64 1.65
N SER A 46 -7.34 2.83 1.16
CA SER A 46 -8.19 3.63 0.28
C SER A 46 -8.57 2.91 -1.03
N GLU A 47 -7.63 2.23 -1.68
CA GLU A 47 -7.90 1.42 -2.89
C GLU A 47 -8.85 0.24 -2.62
N GLN A 48 -8.87 -0.29 -1.39
CA GLN A 48 -9.77 -1.38 -1.00
C GLN A 48 -11.17 -0.89 -0.61
N GLU A 49 -11.28 0.27 0.05
CA GLU A 49 -12.56 0.90 0.37
C GLU A 49 -13.32 1.33 -0.91
N GLU A 50 -12.62 1.86 -1.91
CA GLU A 50 -13.21 2.18 -3.22
C GLU A 50 -13.77 0.93 -3.92
N LYS A 51 -13.08 -0.21 -3.82
CA LYS A 51 -13.56 -1.50 -4.38
C LYS A 51 -14.73 -2.10 -3.60
N GLN A 52 -14.84 -1.82 -2.30
CA GLN A 52 -15.91 -2.38 -1.46
C GLN A 52 -17.21 -1.55 -1.51
N ALA A 53 -17.10 -0.25 -1.83
CA ALA A 53 -18.24 0.62 -2.11
C ALA A 53 -18.99 0.27 -3.41
N GLU A 54 -18.41 -0.55 -4.29
CA GLU A 54 -19.05 -1.06 -5.52
C GLU A 54 -19.79 -2.40 -5.34
N THR A 55 -19.93 -2.93 -4.12
CA THR A 55 -20.88 -4.04 -3.91
C THR A 55 -22.28 -3.46 -3.74
N PRO A 56 -23.21 -3.67 -4.69
CA PRO A 56 -24.57 -3.17 -4.56
C PRO A 56 -25.17 -3.81 -3.31
N ARG A 57 -25.44 -2.97 -2.32
CA ARG A 57 -26.20 -3.31 -1.12
C ARG A 57 -27.46 -4.02 -1.60
N SER A 58 -27.58 -5.30 -1.25
CA SER A 58 -28.71 -6.17 -1.55
C SER A 58 -30.03 -5.40 -1.43
N ILE A 59 -30.62 -5.04 -2.56
CA ILE A 59 -32.05 -4.77 -2.63
C ILE A 59 -32.69 -6.15 -2.68
N ASP A 60 -32.96 -6.72 -1.51
CA ASP A 60 -33.85 -7.87 -1.38
C ASP A 60 -35.26 -7.45 -1.86
N PRO A 61 -35.74 -7.94 -3.02
CA PRO A 61 -37.09 -7.61 -3.50
C PRO A 61 -38.18 -8.42 -2.79
N ALA A 62 -37.83 -9.30 -1.84
CA ALA A 62 -38.70 -10.36 -1.35
C ALA A 62 -39.57 -10.01 -0.13
N ALA A 63 -39.54 -8.77 0.38
CA ALA A 63 -40.29 -8.39 1.59
C ALA A 63 -41.58 -7.60 1.34
N THR A 64 -41.95 -7.29 0.08
CA THR A 64 -43.13 -6.45 -0.21
C THR A 64 -44.39 -7.26 -0.57
N GLU A 65 -44.29 -8.57 -0.86
CA GLU A 65 -45.42 -9.35 -1.41
C GLU A 65 -46.26 -10.12 -0.36
N ARG A 66 -46.39 -9.62 0.88
CA ARG A 66 -47.30 -10.22 1.90
C ARG A 66 -48.14 -9.19 2.65
N ARG A 67 -48.56 -8.12 1.98
CA ARG A 67 -49.44 -7.10 2.57
C ARG A 67 -50.70 -6.77 1.76
N ASP A 68 -51.03 -7.59 0.77
CA ASP A 68 -52.35 -7.57 0.14
C ASP A 68 -53.07 -8.90 0.41
N ASP A 69 -53.63 -9.01 1.62
CA ASP A 69 -54.82 -9.82 1.87
C ASP A 69 -56.02 -8.87 1.92
N PRO A 70 -56.70 -8.61 0.78
CA PRO A 70 -58.05 -8.10 0.79
C PRO A 70 -58.99 -9.30 0.74
N THR A 71 -59.59 -9.57 1.89
CA THR A 71 -60.82 -10.32 2.10
C THR A 71 -61.71 -10.43 0.85
N ARG A 72 -61.88 -11.65 0.31
CA ARG A 72 -63.10 -12.03 -0.42
C ARG A 72 -63.36 -13.53 -0.39
#